data_AF-A0A531BXH4-F1
#
_entry.id   AF-A0A531BXH4-F1
#
_cell.length_a   1.000
_cell.length_b   1.000
_cell.length_c   1.000
_cell.angle_alpha   90.00
_cell.angle_beta   90.00
_cell.angle_gamma   90.00
#
_symmetry.space_group_name_H-M   'P 1'
#
loop_
_entity.id
_entity.type
_entity.pdbx_description
1 polymer ?
#
loop_
_entity_poly.entity_id
_entity_poly.type
_entity_poly.pdbx_seq_one_letter_code
_entity_poly.pdbx_strand_id
1 'polypeptide(L)'
;MSPATIFNIHLVLGYAPWLLCFGAYIWPRLKLMDRVEAQRAIATLHSFRFFGLVFLLPGVVGPNLPAGFAVFAAYGDFATGLLAMLALLAVRRPSIFWPLVVGFNLVGIVDLVVDYYHGTVLDLPDLAGQLGATYAIPIVYVPLLMITHVAAFYLLARSQPKAATAAGDQETGGGLSSRRSPSSAR
;
A
#
# COMPACT_ATOMS: atom_id res chain seq x y z
N MET A 1 11.26 29.54 -16.11
CA MET A 1 10.57 28.26 -16.34
C MET A 1 9.09 28.47 -16.06
N SER A 2 8.18 27.92 -16.86
CA SER A 2 6.74 28.05 -16.58
C SER A 2 6.34 27.20 -15.36
N PRO A 3 5.22 27.51 -14.69
CA PRO A 3 4.68 26.66 -13.63
C PRO A 3 4.51 25.20 -14.05
N ALA A 4 4.01 24.95 -15.27
CA ALA A 4 3.87 23.60 -15.81
C ALA A 4 5.21 22.87 -15.95
N THR A 5 6.27 23.53 -16.43
CA THR A 5 7.60 22.89 -16.51
C THR A 5 8.09 22.51 -15.12
N ILE A 6 7.93 23.39 -14.12
CA ILE A 6 8.32 23.11 -12.73
C ILE A 6 7.52 21.93 -12.16
N PHE A 7 6.19 21.95 -12.34
CA PHE A 7 5.31 20.88 -11.88
C PHE A 7 5.66 19.53 -12.49
N ASN A 8 5.86 19.46 -13.81
CA ASN A 8 6.20 18.21 -14.49
C ASN A 8 7.57 17.67 -14.05
N ILE A 9 8.56 18.55 -13.84
CA ILE A 9 9.86 18.15 -13.29
C ILE A 9 9.69 17.57 -11.89
N HIS A 10 8.97 18.26 -10.99
CA HIS A 10 8.71 17.77 -9.65
C HIS A 10 7.91 16.46 -9.64
N LEU A 11 6.93 16.32 -10.52
CA LEU A 11 6.08 15.14 -10.64
C LEU A 11 6.89 13.90 -11.04
N VAL A 12 7.75 14.03 -12.06
CA VAL A 12 8.62 12.93 -12.52
C VAL A 12 9.71 12.66 -11.50
N LEU A 13 10.42 13.69 -11.04
CA LEU A 13 11.51 13.53 -10.09
C LEU A 13 11.04 13.08 -8.72
N GLY A 14 9.77 13.27 -8.34
CA GLY A 14 9.20 12.76 -7.11
C GLY A 14 9.28 11.23 -6.99
N TYR A 15 9.21 10.50 -8.11
CA TYR A 15 9.36 9.05 -8.11
C TYR A 15 10.80 8.59 -7.85
N ALA A 16 11.81 9.33 -8.32
CA ALA A 16 13.21 8.90 -8.24
C ALA A 16 13.71 8.66 -6.80
N PRO A 17 13.61 9.61 -5.84
CA PRO A 17 14.06 9.39 -4.47
C PRO A 17 13.19 8.35 -3.77
N TRP A 18 11.89 8.27 -4.08
CA TRP A 18 11.04 7.24 -3.51
C TRP A 18 11.40 5.85 -4.01
N LEU A 19 11.70 5.65 -5.28
CA LEU A 19 12.14 4.35 -5.81
C LEU A 19 13.48 3.92 -5.20
N LEU A 20 14.43 4.85 -5.07
CA LEU A 20 15.71 4.59 -4.41
C LEU A 20 15.51 4.23 -2.93
N CYS A 21 14.76 5.03 -2.18
CA CYS A 21 14.46 4.81 -0.77
C CYS A 21 13.67 3.51 -0.55
N PHE A 22 12.63 3.29 -1.35
CA PHE A 22 11.80 2.10 -1.28
C PHE A 22 12.62 0.85 -1.59
N GLY A 23 13.39 0.85 -2.67
CA GLY A 23 14.24 -0.27 -3.06
C GLY A 23 15.31 -0.60 -2.03
N ALA A 24 15.98 0.40 -1.47
CA ALA A 24 17.08 0.21 -0.52
C ALA A 24 16.60 -0.18 0.89
N TYR A 25 15.51 0.43 1.37
CA TYR A 25 15.15 0.36 2.79
C TYR A 25 13.80 -0.31 3.06
N ILE A 26 12.81 -0.14 2.20
CA ILE A 26 11.44 -0.61 2.48
C ILE A 26 11.22 -2.01 1.91
N TRP A 27 11.59 -2.21 0.65
CA TRP A 27 11.34 -3.43 -0.10
C TRP A 27 11.98 -4.69 0.49
N PRO A 28 13.24 -4.69 0.97
CA PRO A 28 13.83 -5.86 1.60
C PRO A 28 13.04 -6.29 2.84
N ARG A 29 12.56 -5.32 3.64
CA ARG A 29 11.78 -5.59 4.85
C ARG A 29 10.39 -6.14 4.52
N LEU A 30 9.68 -5.52 3.57
CA LEU A 30 8.37 -6.01 3.12
C LEU A 30 8.42 -7.44 2.57
N LYS A 31 9.52 -7.84 1.92
CA LYS A 31 9.67 -9.21 1.39
C LYS A 31 9.89 -10.28 2.47
N LEU A 32 10.40 -9.88 3.63
CA LEU A 32 10.66 -10.73 4.79
C LEU A 32 9.44 -10.88 5.71
N MET A 33 8.54 -9.88 5.72
CA MET A 33 7.28 -9.93 6.46
C MET A 33 6.37 -11.05 5.94
N ASP A 34 5.52 -11.59 6.82
CA ASP A 34 4.43 -12.43 6.38
C ASP A 34 3.40 -11.61 5.56
N ARG A 35 2.50 -12.31 4.86
CA ARG A 35 1.56 -11.65 3.94
C ARG A 35 0.63 -10.67 4.65
N VAL A 36 0.20 -10.97 5.87
CA VAL A 36 -0.72 -10.11 6.64
C VAL A 36 0.04 -8.88 7.15
N GLU A 37 1.23 -9.07 7.71
CA GLU A 37 2.08 -7.98 8.20
C GLU A 37 2.45 -6.99 7.10
N ALA A 38 2.88 -7.47 5.94
CA ALA A 38 3.25 -6.61 4.82
C ALA A 38 2.06 -5.76 4.34
N GLN A 39 0.86 -6.36 4.22
CA GLN A 39 -0.34 -5.63 3.81
C GLN A 39 -0.83 -4.66 4.90
N ARG A 40 -0.64 -4.98 6.19
CA ARG A 40 -0.94 -4.04 7.28
C ARG A 40 -0.01 -2.83 7.26
N ALA A 41 1.29 -3.03 7.02
CA ALA A 41 2.25 -1.94 6.90
C ALA A 41 1.84 -0.99 5.77
N ILE A 42 1.48 -1.54 4.60
CA ILE A 42 0.99 -0.75 3.47
C ILE A 42 -0.35 -0.08 3.79
N ALA A 43 -1.33 -0.80 4.34
CA ALA A 43 -2.62 -0.21 4.73
C ALA A 43 -2.48 0.92 5.76
N THR A 44 -1.47 0.87 6.63
CA THR A 44 -1.15 1.96 7.57
C THR A 44 -0.72 3.23 6.86
N LEU A 45 0.04 3.12 5.78
CA LEU A 45 0.39 4.30 4.96
C LEU A 45 -0.85 4.84 4.23
N HIS A 46 -1.64 3.96 3.62
CA HIS A 46 -2.82 4.36 2.84
C HIS A 46 -3.97 4.87 3.72
N SER A 47 -4.02 4.55 5.02
CA SER A 47 -5.06 5.03 5.92
C SER A 47 -5.05 6.55 6.07
N PHE A 48 -3.89 7.21 5.89
CA PHE A 48 -3.78 8.68 5.93
C PHE A 48 -4.41 9.40 4.73
N ARG A 49 -4.86 8.66 3.70
CA ARG A 49 -5.50 9.25 2.52
C ARG A 49 -6.84 9.94 2.84
N PHE A 50 -7.42 9.80 4.03
CA PHE A 50 -8.53 10.67 4.45
C PHE A 50 -8.19 12.17 4.34
N PHE A 51 -6.89 12.52 4.42
CA PHE A 51 -6.40 13.88 4.24
C PHE A 51 -6.71 14.46 2.86
N GLY A 52 -6.93 13.64 1.83
CA GLY A 52 -7.28 14.10 0.47
C GLY A 52 -8.55 14.95 0.40
N LEU A 53 -9.45 14.85 1.38
CA LEU A 53 -10.60 15.76 1.52
C LEU A 53 -10.20 17.26 1.56
N VAL A 54 -8.93 17.55 1.84
CA VAL A 54 -8.34 18.89 1.76
C VAL A 54 -8.56 19.58 0.41
N PHE A 55 -8.68 18.85 -0.70
CA PHE A 55 -8.95 19.44 -2.02
C PHE A 55 -10.35 20.08 -2.12
N LEU A 56 -11.27 19.76 -1.21
CA LEU A 56 -12.60 20.39 -1.13
C LEU A 56 -12.63 21.56 -0.16
N LEU A 57 -11.59 21.78 0.63
CA LEU A 57 -11.61 22.73 1.75
C LEU A 57 -11.33 24.16 1.24
N PRO A 58 -12.31 25.08 1.31
CA PRO A 58 -12.11 26.45 0.85
C PRO A 58 -11.00 27.15 1.63
N GLY A 59 -10.13 27.87 0.93
CA GLY A 59 -9.00 28.60 1.52
C GLY A 59 -7.72 27.79 1.67
N VAL A 60 -7.76 26.46 1.47
CA VAL A 60 -6.52 25.64 1.40
C VAL A 60 -6.06 25.48 -0.05
N VAL A 61 -6.98 25.17 -0.95
CA VAL A 61 -6.76 25.23 -2.39
C VAL A 61 -7.30 26.54 -2.97
N GLY A 62 -6.78 26.92 -4.12
CA GLY A 62 -7.22 28.10 -4.85
C GLY A 62 -8.60 27.91 -5.49
N PRO A 63 -9.38 28.99 -5.64
CA PRO A 63 -10.77 28.93 -6.13
C PRO A 63 -10.89 28.47 -7.58
N ASN A 64 -9.79 28.47 -8.34
CA ASN A 64 -9.76 28.08 -9.75
C ASN A 64 -9.16 26.67 -9.96
N LEU A 65 -8.97 25.89 -8.89
CA LEU A 65 -8.59 24.49 -9.03
C LEU A 65 -9.72 23.74 -9.78
N PRO A 66 -9.43 22.96 -10.84
CA PRO A 66 -10.48 22.28 -11.58
C PRO A 66 -11.30 21.36 -10.69
N ALA A 67 -12.61 21.62 -10.58
CA ALA A 67 -13.50 20.84 -9.72
C ALA A 67 -13.53 19.34 -10.09
N GLY A 68 -13.39 19.02 -11.39
CA GLY A 68 -13.31 17.64 -11.86
C GLY A 68 -12.11 16.86 -11.29
N PHE A 69 -10.97 17.54 -11.11
CA PHE A 69 -9.81 16.97 -10.41
C PHE A 69 -10.04 16.94 -8.90
N ALA A 70 -10.36 18.10 -8.31
CA ALA A 70 -10.43 18.27 -6.86
C ALA A 70 -11.45 17.34 -6.18
N VAL A 71 -12.65 17.23 -6.77
CA VAL A 71 -13.73 16.38 -6.22
C VAL A 71 -13.38 14.91 -6.34
N PHE A 72 -12.86 14.50 -7.49
CA PHE A 72 -12.50 13.10 -7.72
C PHE A 72 -11.37 12.67 -6.78
N ALA A 73 -10.26 13.42 -6.76
CA ALA A 73 -9.12 13.17 -5.89
C ALA A 73 -9.55 13.09 -4.42
N ALA A 74 -10.33 14.06 -3.94
CA ALA A 74 -10.77 14.11 -2.55
C ALA A 74 -11.55 12.87 -2.11
N TYR A 75 -12.53 12.46 -2.90
CA TYR A 75 -13.39 11.33 -2.54
C TYR A 75 -12.72 9.98 -2.79
N GLY A 76 -11.90 9.85 -3.83
CA GLY A 76 -11.15 8.62 -4.09
C GLY A 76 -10.06 8.37 -3.04
N ASP A 77 -9.34 9.40 -2.63
CA ASP A 77 -8.42 9.37 -1.48
C ASP A 77 -9.15 8.97 -0.19
N PHE A 78 -10.28 9.62 0.11
CA PHE A 78 -11.08 9.34 1.30
C PHE A 78 -11.59 7.89 1.32
N ALA A 79 -12.16 7.42 0.22
CA ALA A 79 -12.65 6.05 0.09
C ALA A 79 -11.53 5.03 0.27
N THR A 80 -10.38 5.26 -0.37
CA THR A 80 -9.20 4.40 -0.24
C THR A 80 -8.70 4.35 1.20
N GLY A 81 -8.57 5.52 1.85
CA GLY A 81 -8.14 5.63 3.23
C GLY A 81 -9.08 4.93 4.20
N LEU A 82 -10.39 5.07 3.99
CA LEU A 82 -11.41 4.38 4.80
C LEU A 82 -11.32 2.86 4.65
N LEU A 83 -11.19 2.35 3.43
CA LEU A 83 -11.03 0.91 3.19
C LEU A 83 -9.73 0.38 3.84
N ALA A 84 -8.64 1.14 3.78
CA ALA A 84 -7.39 0.79 4.44
C ALA A 84 -7.52 0.77 5.98
N MET A 85 -8.20 1.76 6.58
CA MET A 85 -8.51 1.77 8.02
C MET A 85 -9.36 0.55 8.42
N LEU A 86 -10.40 0.24 7.64
CA LEU A 86 -11.22 -0.94 7.88
C LEU A 86 -10.40 -2.24 7.77
N ALA A 87 -9.47 -2.33 6.80
CA ALA A 87 -8.58 -3.49 6.69
C ALA A 87 -7.73 -3.66 7.96
N LEU A 88 -7.17 -2.57 8.50
CA LEU A 88 -6.39 -2.60 9.74
C LEU A 88 -7.23 -3.08 10.95
N LEU A 89 -8.49 -2.65 11.04
CA LEU A 89 -9.41 -3.09 12.09
C LEU A 89 -9.83 -4.57 11.93
N ALA A 90 -9.89 -5.05 10.69
CA ALA A 90 -10.33 -6.41 10.35
C ALA A 90 -9.22 -7.47 10.40
N VAL A 91 -7.99 -7.13 10.82
CA VAL A 91 -6.82 -8.04 10.79
C VAL A 91 -7.07 -9.41 11.42
N ARG A 92 -7.85 -9.47 12.51
CA ARG A 92 -8.17 -10.75 13.20
C ARG A 92 -9.26 -11.58 12.51
N ARG A 93 -9.85 -11.08 11.42
CA ARG A 93 -10.93 -11.72 10.66
C ARG A 93 -10.51 -11.84 9.19
N PRO A 94 -9.78 -12.91 8.81
CA PRO A 94 -9.21 -13.06 7.46
C PRO A 94 -10.23 -12.94 6.33
N SER A 95 -11.46 -13.43 6.55
CA SER A 95 -12.57 -13.35 5.59
C SER A 95 -13.01 -11.92 5.25
N ILE A 96 -12.73 -10.94 6.12
CA ILE A 96 -13.02 -9.52 5.91
C ILE A 96 -11.75 -8.76 5.53
N PHE A 97 -10.62 -9.09 6.17
CA PHE A 97 -9.31 -8.49 5.91
C PHE A 97 -8.92 -8.56 4.43
N TRP A 98 -8.95 -9.75 3.82
CA TRP A 98 -8.48 -9.93 2.45
C TRP A 98 -9.32 -9.18 1.41
N PRO A 99 -10.66 -9.23 1.44
CA PRO A 99 -11.48 -8.39 0.57
C PRO A 99 -11.21 -6.89 0.74
N LEU A 100 -11.02 -6.40 1.96
CA LEU A 100 -10.70 -4.98 2.20
C LEU A 100 -9.32 -4.61 1.67
N VAL A 101 -8.33 -5.49 1.81
CA VAL A 101 -6.98 -5.30 1.24
C VAL A 101 -7.06 -5.18 -0.28
N VAL A 102 -7.78 -6.08 -0.94
CA VAL A 102 -8.00 -6.00 -2.39
C VAL A 102 -8.78 -4.73 -2.74
N GLY A 103 -9.83 -4.41 -1.98
CA GLY A 103 -10.69 -3.25 -2.19
C GLY A 103 -9.92 -1.93 -2.15
N PHE A 104 -9.17 -1.65 -1.09
CA PHE A 104 -8.42 -0.39 -0.99
C PHE A 104 -7.34 -0.29 -2.07
N ASN A 105 -6.72 -1.41 -2.48
CA ASN A 105 -5.72 -1.39 -3.54
C ASN A 105 -6.35 -1.11 -4.92
N LEU A 106 -7.50 -1.72 -5.23
CA LEU A 106 -8.21 -1.48 -6.49
C LEU A 106 -8.79 -0.06 -6.55
N VAL A 107 -9.47 0.39 -5.51
CA VAL A 107 -10.00 1.76 -5.45
C VAL A 107 -8.86 2.77 -5.53
N GLY A 108 -7.80 2.55 -4.75
CA GLY A 108 -6.67 3.47 -4.69
C GLY A 108 -5.84 3.57 -5.96
N ILE A 109 -5.66 2.46 -6.71
CA ILE A 109 -4.94 2.53 -8.00
C ILE A 109 -5.80 3.17 -9.09
N VAL A 110 -7.10 2.88 -9.12
CA VAL A 110 -8.04 3.52 -10.06
C VAL A 110 -8.09 5.02 -9.82
N ASP A 111 -8.21 5.40 -8.55
CA ASP A 111 -8.19 6.79 -8.12
C ASP A 111 -6.94 7.53 -8.63
N LEU A 112 -5.74 7.03 -8.30
CA LEU A 112 -4.50 7.67 -8.75
C LEU A 112 -4.36 7.75 -10.27
N VAL A 113 -4.74 6.70 -11.01
CA VAL A 113 -4.65 6.69 -12.48
C VAL A 113 -5.61 7.70 -13.09
N VAL A 114 -6.84 7.77 -12.58
CA VAL A 114 -7.83 8.75 -13.05
C VAL A 114 -7.43 10.17 -12.65
N ASP A 115 -6.80 10.38 -11.49
CA ASP A 115 -6.25 11.68 -11.12
C ASP A 115 -5.10 12.13 -12.02
N TYR A 116 -4.22 11.21 -12.43
CA TYR A 116 -3.21 11.52 -13.46
C TYR A 116 -3.87 11.92 -14.78
N TYR A 117 -4.92 11.21 -15.17
CA TYR A 117 -5.69 11.52 -16.38
C TYR A 117 -6.37 12.89 -16.28
N HIS A 118 -7.13 13.16 -15.21
CA HIS A 118 -7.76 14.45 -14.95
C HIS A 118 -6.73 15.58 -14.86
N GLY A 119 -5.61 15.36 -14.17
CA GLY A 119 -4.55 16.34 -14.07
C GLY A 119 -3.96 16.71 -15.44
N THR A 120 -3.87 15.75 -16.35
CA THR A 120 -3.38 15.98 -17.73
C THR A 120 -4.43 16.67 -18.59
N VAL A 121 -5.69 16.20 -18.59
CA VAL A 121 -6.75 16.72 -19.46
C VAL A 121 -7.28 18.08 -19.00
N LEU A 122 -7.16 18.40 -17.72
CA LEU A 122 -7.60 19.67 -17.13
C LEU A 122 -6.45 20.68 -16.96
N ASP A 123 -5.30 20.44 -17.62
CA ASP A 123 -4.12 21.31 -17.60
C ASP A 123 -3.67 21.72 -16.18
N LEU A 124 -3.74 20.77 -15.23
CA LEU A 124 -3.31 20.98 -13.86
C LEU A 124 -1.86 21.52 -13.75
N PRO A 125 -0.89 21.14 -14.61
CA PRO A 125 0.45 21.72 -14.55
C PRO A 125 0.47 23.25 -14.70
N ASP A 126 -0.36 23.83 -15.57
CA ASP A 126 -0.46 25.29 -15.73
C ASP A 126 -1.18 25.94 -14.54
N LEU A 127 -2.11 25.21 -13.93
CA LEU A 127 -2.87 25.62 -12.76
C LEU A 127 -2.23 25.19 -11.44
N ALA A 128 -0.98 24.71 -11.44
CA ALA A 128 -0.41 24.03 -10.27
C ALA A 128 -0.33 24.93 -9.02
N GLY A 129 -0.26 26.25 -9.18
CA GLY A 129 -0.33 27.21 -8.08
C GLY A 129 -1.67 27.16 -7.30
N GLN A 130 -2.77 26.71 -7.93
CA GLN A 130 -4.06 26.52 -7.27
C GLN A 130 -4.04 25.38 -6.24
N LEU A 131 -3.04 24.50 -6.28
CA LEU A 131 -2.87 23.47 -5.25
C LEU A 131 -2.35 24.06 -3.93
N GLY A 132 -1.81 25.29 -3.91
CA GLY A 132 -1.29 25.88 -2.68
C GLY A 132 -0.28 24.96 -1.96
N ALA A 133 -0.43 24.79 -0.64
CA ALA A 133 0.43 23.86 0.12
C ALA A 133 0.16 22.38 -0.19
N THR A 134 -1.03 22.04 -0.70
CA THR A 134 -1.36 20.67 -1.11
C THR A 134 -0.67 20.27 -2.40
N TYR A 135 0.10 21.18 -3.03
CA TYR A 135 1.03 20.88 -4.11
C TYR A 135 1.98 19.72 -3.78
N ALA A 136 2.38 19.57 -2.51
CA ALA A 136 3.24 18.46 -2.08
C ALA A 136 2.57 17.07 -2.24
N ILE A 137 1.23 17.01 -2.30
CA ILE A 137 0.48 15.77 -2.46
C ILE A 137 0.84 15.09 -3.80
N PRO A 138 0.57 15.69 -4.98
CA PRO A 138 0.85 15.03 -6.26
C PRO A 138 2.35 14.79 -6.52
N ILE A 139 3.25 15.63 -6.02
CA ILE A 139 4.68 15.53 -6.34
C ILE A 139 5.51 14.71 -5.34
N VAL A 140 5.03 14.48 -4.11
CA VAL A 140 5.76 13.71 -3.09
C VAL A 140 4.92 12.56 -2.55
N TYR A 141 3.68 12.81 -2.14
CA TYR A 141 2.86 11.78 -1.48
C TYR A 141 2.33 10.76 -2.49
N VAL A 142 1.76 11.21 -3.62
CA VAL A 142 1.21 10.33 -4.67
C VAL A 142 2.25 9.34 -5.23
N PRO A 143 3.50 9.74 -5.54
CA PRO A 143 4.52 8.80 -5.99
C PRO A 143 4.77 7.65 -5.00
N LEU A 144 4.82 7.96 -3.69
CA LEU A 144 4.92 6.94 -2.65
C LEU A 144 3.71 6.00 -2.67
N LEU A 145 2.50 6.54 -2.73
CA LEU A 145 1.25 5.76 -2.76
C LEU A 145 1.17 4.84 -3.97
N MET A 146 1.59 5.33 -5.14
CA MET A 146 1.64 4.55 -6.38
C MET A 146 2.59 3.35 -6.23
N ILE A 147 3.81 3.60 -5.75
CA ILE A 147 4.82 2.56 -5.53
C ILE A 147 4.29 1.50 -4.54
N THR A 148 3.63 1.92 -3.46
CA THR A 148 3.12 0.98 -2.45
C THR A 148 1.88 0.20 -2.90
N HIS A 149 1.04 0.74 -3.78
CA HIS A 149 -0.01 -0.06 -4.44
C HIS A 149 0.57 -1.15 -5.34
N VAL A 150 1.57 -0.81 -6.18
CA VAL A 150 2.25 -1.80 -7.03
C VAL A 150 2.90 -2.89 -6.16
N ALA A 151 3.57 -2.49 -5.08
CA ALA A 151 4.15 -3.43 -4.12
C ALA A 151 3.09 -4.32 -3.46
N ALA A 152 1.94 -3.76 -3.05
CA ALA A 152 0.85 -4.51 -2.45
C ALA A 152 0.30 -5.56 -3.41
N PHE A 153 0.04 -5.21 -4.67
CA PHE A 153 -0.42 -6.15 -5.70
C PHE A 153 0.61 -7.25 -5.96
N TYR A 154 1.90 -6.89 -6.06
CA TYR A 154 2.96 -7.88 -6.19
C TYR A 154 2.95 -8.87 -5.01
N LEU A 155 2.84 -8.39 -3.78
CA LEU A 155 2.82 -9.23 -2.58
C LEU A 155 1.54 -10.07 -2.45
N LEU A 156 0.41 -9.59 -2.99
CA LEU A 156 -0.84 -10.35 -3.12
C LEU A 156 -0.68 -11.51 -4.13
N ALA A 157 -0.07 -11.25 -5.28
CA ALA A 157 0.12 -12.21 -6.36
C ALA A 157 1.24 -13.24 -6.07
N ARG A 158 2.23 -12.88 -5.24
CA ARG A 158 3.32 -13.78 -4.86
C ARG A 158 2.78 -15.00 -4.10
N SER A 159 3.03 -16.18 -4.66
CA SER A 159 2.88 -17.45 -3.93
C SER A 159 3.95 -17.53 -2.85
N GLN A 160 3.55 -17.73 -1.60
CA GLN A 160 4.49 -18.08 -0.54
C GLN A 160 4.75 -19.58 -0.60
N PRO A 161 6.01 -20.04 -0.55
CA PRO A 161 6.29 -21.45 -0.28
C PRO A 161 5.57 -21.79 1.02
N LYS A 162 4.65 -22.77 0.96
CA LYS A 162 4.06 -23.36 2.16
C LYS A 162 5.24 -23.72 3.07
N ALA A 163 5.39 -23.05 4.21
CA ALA A 163 6.35 -23.45 5.23
C ALA A 163 6.13 -24.95 5.39
N ALA A 164 7.17 -25.73 5.09
CA ALA A 164 7.06 -27.15 4.90
C ALA A 164 6.29 -27.74 6.09
N THR A 165 5.14 -28.33 5.81
CA THR A 165 4.61 -29.44 6.59
C THR A 165 5.69 -30.51 6.61
N ALA A 166 6.65 -30.35 7.52
CA ALA A 166 7.81 -31.21 7.70
C ALA A 166 8.32 -31.09 9.15
N ALA A 167 7.43 -31.32 10.10
CA ALA A 167 7.79 -31.69 11.47
C ALA A 167 6.65 -32.46 12.19
N GLY A 168 5.68 -33.03 11.45
CA GLY A 168 4.47 -33.64 12.04
C GLY A 168 4.26 -35.12 11.72
N ASP A 169 4.58 -35.59 10.52
CA ASP A 169 4.21 -36.95 10.09
C ASP A 169 5.40 -37.92 10.07
N GLN A 170 6.11 -38.03 11.20
CA GLN A 170 6.78 -39.27 11.59
C GLN A 170 6.39 -39.61 13.04
N GLU A 171 5.09 -39.68 13.26
CA GLU A 171 4.53 -40.44 14.36
C GLU A 171 4.47 -41.92 13.95
N THR A 172 5.13 -42.77 14.75
CA THR A 172 4.58 -44.00 15.32
C THR A 172 4.01 -45.09 14.39
N GLY A 173 4.72 -46.21 14.33
CA GLY A 173 4.15 -47.50 13.95
C GLY A 173 5.12 -48.66 14.12
N GLY A 174 5.28 -49.17 15.34
CA GLY A 174 6.05 -50.41 15.55
C GLY A 174 6.47 -50.68 16.98
N GLY A 175 5.52 -50.93 17.87
CA GLY A 175 5.81 -51.46 19.19
C GLY A 175 6.33 -52.89 19.12
N LEU A 176 7.35 -53.22 19.92
CA LEU A 176 7.52 -54.56 20.48
C LEU A 176 8.35 -54.52 21.76
N SER A 177 7.63 -54.71 22.86
CA SER A 177 7.99 -55.58 23.99
C SER A 177 9.29 -55.29 24.76
N SER A 178 9.10 -54.68 25.92
CA SER A 178 9.93 -54.84 27.11
C SER A 178 10.29 -56.30 27.41
N ARG A 179 11.57 -56.61 27.60
CA ARG A 179 12.02 -57.70 28.49
C ARG A 179 13.14 -57.20 29.39
N ARG A 180 13.06 -57.68 30.64
CA ARG A 180 13.73 -57.24 31.87
C ARG A 180 15.23 -57.56 31.91
N SER A 181 15.95 -56.76 32.71
CA SER A 181 17.32 -56.92 33.23
C SER A 181 17.50 -58.18 34.13
N PRO A 182 18.61 -58.31 34.90
CA PRO A 182 19.99 -58.69 34.55
C PRO A 182 20.40 -60.02 35.25
N SER A 183 21.50 -60.66 34.85
CA SER A 183 22.09 -61.77 35.63
C SER A 183 23.61 -61.71 35.66
N SER A 184 24.12 -61.89 36.87
CA SER A 184 25.50 -61.96 37.35
C SER A 184 26.31 -63.17 36.87
N ALA A 185 27.63 -63.09 37.13
CA ALA A 185 28.67 -64.14 37.11
C ALA A 185 29.24 -64.45 35.72
N ARG A 186 30.55 -64.42 35.47
CA ARG A 186 31.77 -64.64 36.27
C ARG A 186 32.90 -63.74 35.78
#